data_AF-A0A2G4GT54-F1
#
_entry.id   AF-A0A2G4GT54-F1
#
_cell.length_a   1.000
_cell.length_b   1.000
_cell.length_c   1.000
_cell.angle_alpha   90.00
_cell.angle_beta   90.00
_cell.angle_gamma   90.00
#
_symmetry.space_group_name_H-M   'P 1'
#
loop_
_entity.id
_entity.type
_entity.pdbx_description
1 polymer ?
#
loop_
_entity_poly.entity_id
_entity_poly.type
_entity_poly.pdbx_seq_one_letter_code
_entity_poly.pdbx_strand_id
1 'polypeptide(L)'
;MKKTILLGLILGMGTVLQAQKGESKPDKHWYHSKPSKKNMGISLDAAYASPAAKLPSKTIIVAVIDGGVDINHPDLKDVIWHNTNEIPFNNIDDDGNGYMDDTVGWNFIGGKDGGMVQYDHLEKIRVYLRLSEQFKNPTAEDTQRQGYAQYMAMKTEIEADILQKKAQYTGMEKFQSTLHGYATRLGKTAPTGKEIKELKVDAREEKSRNRVAMAVSVMGYEKLDEAITQGLHGMEASVKYQYNLDYKPRDIVGDNYDDPHEIGYGNNNVAGPDASHGTHVSGIIGAVRGNGIGLDGVADNVKIMAIRVVPDGDERDKDVANGIRYAVDNGAKIVNMSFGKGYKWDKDAVNEAVVYARDHGVLLVHAAGNNSQDNDITPNYPNDSLGGGMFADNWIEVGASRQPKKKLATDFSNYGSHNVDVFAPGQSIYSTIPNNGYAYFDGTSMASPVCAGMAAFIWSRNPSMTAKDVKMVIEASVTLVESKVILPGSKKNKVGFSSLSNTGGLINAERALNMATILLMK
;
A
#
# COMPACT_ATOMS: atom_id res chain seq x y z
N MET A 1 -2.52 33.25 20.22
CA MET A 1 -2.86 33.06 18.79
C MET A 1 -1.71 33.27 17.78
N LYS A 2 -0.56 33.89 18.11
CA LYS A 2 0.52 34.17 17.12
C LYS A 2 1.59 33.06 16.93
N LYS A 3 1.64 32.03 17.77
CA LYS A 3 2.58 30.88 17.65
C LYS A 3 2.01 29.66 16.91
N THR A 4 0.70 29.62 16.66
CA THR A 4 0.00 28.42 16.17
C THR A 4 0.07 28.26 14.64
N ILE A 5 0.19 29.36 13.89
CA ILE A 5 0.18 29.35 12.41
C ILE A 5 1.55 28.95 11.83
N LEU A 6 2.66 29.30 12.51
CA LEU A 6 4.01 28.92 12.07
C LEU A 6 4.29 27.43 12.30
N LEU A 7 3.71 26.86 13.37
CA LEU A 7 3.71 25.42 13.59
C LEU A 7 2.90 24.72 12.50
N GLY A 8 1.79 25.29 12.02
CA GLY A 8 0.92 24.69 11.00
C GLY A 8 1.58 24.46 9.63
N LEU A 9 2.44 25.38 9.15
CA LEU A 9 3.20 25.15 7.92
C LEU A 9 4.36 24.17 8.08
N ILE A 10 5.02 24.17 9.24
CA ILE A 10 6.11 23.23 9.54
C ILE A 10 5.56 21.82 9.85
N LEU A 11 4.36 21.72 10.43
CA LEU A 11 3.64 20.46 10.68
C LEU A 11 3.12 19.84 9.38
N GLY A 12 2.71 20.65 8.39
CA GLY A 12 2.35 20.16 7.05
C GLY A 12 3.53 19.64 6.23
N MET A 13 4.74 20.16 6.48
CA MET A 13 5.99 19.58 5.94
C MET A 13 6.45 18.33 6.71
N GLY A 14 5.96 18.12 7.94
CA GLY A 14 6.41 17.03 8.80
C GLY A 14 6.00 15.63 8.33
N THR A 15 5.06 15.52 7.39
CA THR A 15 4.66 14.24 6.78
C THR A 15 5.45 13.90 5.52
N VAL A 16 6.02 14.88 4.82
CA VAL A 16 6.85 14.66 3.61
C VAL A 16 8.35 14.68 3.95
N LEU A 17 8.74 15.36 5.03
CA LEU A 17 10.09 15.38 5.57
C LEU A 17 10.14 14.77 6.99
N GLN A 18 9.75 13.50 7.10
CA GLN A 18 10.55 12.61 7.93
C GLN A 18 11.78 12.18 7.12
N ALA A 19 12.63 13.15 6.77
CA ALA A 19 14.04 12.86 6.59
C ALA A 19 14.53 12.33 7.92
N GLN A 20 14.73 11.01 7.95
CA GLN A 20 15.25 10.20 9.04
C GLN A 20 16.32 10.99 9.81
N LYS A 21 15.95 11.46 11.01
CA LYS A 21 16.93 11.93 11.98
C LYS A 21 17.80 10.73 12.38
N GLY A 22 18.94 10.57 11.71
CA GLY A 22 20.16 9.95 12.25
C GLY A 22 20.07 8.54 12.84
N GLU A 23 18.99 7.79 12.66
CA GLU A 23 18.99 6.36 12.95
C GLU A 23 19.72 5.65 11.81
N SER A 24 20.78 4.90 12.14
CA SER A 24 21.42 4.02 11.18
C SER A 24 20.37 3.06 10.62
N LYS A 25 20.20 3.04 9.30
CA LYS A 25 19.32 2.07 8.64
C LYS A 25 19.73 0.66 9.07
N PRO A 26 18.77 -0.23 9.36
CA PRO A 26 19.08 -1.55 9.85
C PRO A 26 19.76 -2.40 8.79
N ASP A 27 20.26 -3.56 9.21
CA ASP A 27 20.69 -4.60 8.30
C ASP A 27 19.57 -4.95 7.30
N LYS A 28 19.91 -5.16 6.03
CA LYS A 28 18.94 -5.39 4.95
C LYS A 28 18.08 -6.64 5.18
N HIS A 29 18.59 -7.61 5.93
CA HIS A 29 17.95 -8.89 6.24
C HIS A 29 17.55 -9.02 7.71
N TRP A 30 17.45 -7.90 8.44
CA TRP A 30 17.11 -7.93 9.87
C TRP A 30 15.85 -8.77 10.16
N TYR A 31 14.87 -8.71 9.25
CA TYR A 31 13.57 -9.36 9.39
C TYR A 31 13.63 -10.87 9.14
N HIS A 32 14.72 -11.41 8.56
CA HIS A 32 14.95 -12.84 8.40
C HIS A 32 15.45 -13.51 9.68
N SER A 33 16.10 -12.74 10.54
CA SER A 33 16.73 -13.28 11.75
C SER A 33 15.74 -13.79 12.81
N LYS A 34 16.27 -14.51 13.79
CA LYS A 34 15.51 -15.06 14.93
C LYS A 34 15.02 -13.96 15.89
N PRO A 35 13.78 -14.06 16.43
CA PRO A 35 13.30 -13.13 17.45
C PRO A 35 14.21 -13.03 18.68
N SER A 36 14.44 -11.80 19.13
CA SER A 36 15.20 -11.43 20.33
C SER A 36 14.64 -10.15 20.95
N LYS A 37 15.19 -9.72 22.09
CA LYS A 37 14.76 -8.45 22.72
C LYS A 37 15.02 -7.21 21.84
N LYS A 38 16.07 -7.25 21.00
CA LYS A 38 16.52 -6.11 20.18
C LYS A 38 15.99 -6.19 18.74
N ASN A 39 15.78 -7.40 18.25
CA ASN A 39 15.32 -7.63 16.88
C ASN A 39 14.24 -8.72 16.85
N MET A 40 13.05 -8.36 16.39
CA MET A 40 11.89 -9.24 16.24
C MET A 40 11.68 -9.58 14.76
N GLY A 41 12.60 -10.39 14.19
CA GLY A 41 12.44 -10.97 12.85
C GLY A 41 11.58 -12.24 12.87
N ILE A 42 11.39 -12.88 11.70
CA ILE A 42 10.49 -14.03 11.52
C ILE A 42 11.18 -15.40 11.66
N SER A 43 12.46 -15.47 12.02
CA SER A 43 13.22 -16.73 12.08
C SER A 43 13.33 -17.46 10.73
N LEU A 44 13.39 -16.73 9.62
CA LEU A 44 13.50 -17.28 8.27
C LEU A 44 14.83 -18.00 8.04
N ASP A 45 15.95 -17.43 8.49
CA ASP A 45 17.27 -18.06 8.32
C ASP A 45 17.35 -19.42 9.02
N ALA A 46 16.75 -19.51 10.21
CA ALA A 46 16.64 -20.75 10.95
C ALA A 46 15.71 -21.76 10.23
N ALA A 47 14.65 -21.28 9.58
CA ALA A 47 13.77 -22.12 8.77
C ALA A 47 14.53 -22.74 7.58
N TYR A 48 15.28 -21.93 6.81
CA TYR A 48 16.10 -22.42 5.69
C TYR A 48 17.22 -23.37 6.13
N ALA A 49 17.78 -23.19 7.33
CA ALA A 49 18.79 -24.10 7.88
C ALA A 49 18.21 -25.45 8.34
N SER A 50 16.89 -25.58 8.49
CA SER A 50 16.23 -26.77 9.01
C SER A 50 16.21 -27.95 8.02
N PRO A 51 16.08 -29.20 8.48
CA PRO A 51 15.86 -30.36 7.60
C PRO A 51 14.57 -30.23 6.77
N ALA A 52 13.51 -29.62 7.32
CA ALA A 52 12.25 -29.44 6.62
C ALA A 52 12.39 -28.55 5.37
N ALA A 53 13.30 -27.57 5.39
CA ALA A 53 13.55 -26.72 4.22
C ALA A 53 14.21 -27.46 3.05
N LYS A 54 14.83 -28.62 3.32
CA LYS A 54 15.49 -29.49 2.33
C LYS A 54 14.52 -30.47 1.66
N LEU A 55 13.26 -30.52 2.09
CA LEU A 55 12.23 -31.31 1.43
C LEU A 55 11.98 -30.76 0.01
N PRO A 56 11.60 -31.63 -0.96
CA PRO A 56 11.22 -31.19 -2.29
C PRO A 56 10.14 -30.10 -2.22
N SER A 57 10.29 -29.04 -3.02
CA SER A 57 9.32 -27.96 -3.10
C SER A 57 8.70 -27.87 -4.49
N LYS A 58 7.43 -27.46 -4.55
CA LYS A 58 6.71 -27.10 -5.78
C LYS A 58 6.66 -25.58 -5.92
N THR A 59 6.82 -25.10 -7.15
CA THR A 59 6.72 -23.68 -7.46
C THR A 59 5.33 -23.16 -7.12
N ILE A 60 5.29 -22.07 -6.35
CA ILE A 60 4.05 -21.37 -5.98
C ILE A 60 3.95 -20.11 -6.83
N ILE A 61 2.81 -19.91 -7.50
CA ILE A 61 2.51 -18.65 -8.16
C ILE A 61 1.87 -17.72 -7.12
N VAL A 62 2.48 -16.55 -6.93
CA VAL A 62 1.99 -15.47 -6.08
C VAL A 62 1.61 -14.30 -6.98
N ALA A 63 0.32 -13.95 -7.01
CA ALA A 63 -0.14 -12.74 -7.67
C ALA A 63 0.10 -11.53 -6.77
N VAL A 64 0.72 -10.50 -7.32
CA VAL A 64 0.91 -9.19 -6.68
C VAL A 64 -0.08 -8.23 -7.32
N ILE A 65 -1.20 -7.99 -6.63
CA ILE A 65 -2.18 -6.98 -7.03
C ILE A 65 -1.75 -5.66 -6.39
N ASP A 66 -1.30 -4.71 -7.22
CA ASP A 66 -0.67 -3.49 -6.75
C ASP A 66 -0.77 -2.35 -7.80
N GLY A 67 0.04 -1.31 -7.65
CA GLY A 67 0.25 -0.26 -8.64
C GLY A 67 1.17 -0.69 -9.78
N GLY A 68 1.75 -1.89 -9.78
CA GLY A 68 2.52 -2.40 -10.92
C GLY A 68 3.95 -2.78 -10.56
N VAL A 69 4.58 -3.53 -11.46
CA VAL A 69 5.84 -4.24 -11.19
C VAL A 69 6.83 -4.03 -12.34
N ASP A 70 8.06 -3.65 -12.02
CA ASP A 70 9.19 -3.68 -12.96
C ASP A 70 9.64 -5.14 -13.14
N ILE A 71 9.00 -5.82 -14.09
CA ILE A 71 9.27 -7.22 -14.44
C ILE A 71 10.68 -7.45 -15.00
N ASN A 72 11.39 -6.38 -15.38
CA ASN A 72 12.75 -6.46 -15.91
C ASN A 72 13.82 -6.24 -14.84
N HIS A 73 13.43 -5.99 -13.58
CA HIS A 73 14.36 -5.79 -12.50
C HIS A 73 15.31 -7.01 -12.38
N PRO A 74 16.65 -6.81 -12.29
CA PRO A 74 17.63 -7.90 -12.33
C PRO A 74 17.44 -8.96 -11.25
N ASP A 75 16.87 -8.57 -10.12
CA ASP A 75 16.60 -9.43 -8.96
C ASP A 75 15.20 -10.10 -9.01
N LEU A 76 14.38 -9.77 -10.02
CA LEU A 76 13.00 -10.28 -10.18
C LEU A 76 12.76 -11.03 -11.49
N LYS A 77 13.44 -10.64 -12.58
CA LYS A 77 13.17 -11.17 -13.94
C LYS A 77 13.12 -12.70 -14.03
N ASP A 78 13.91 -13.41 -13.22
CA ASP A 78 13.98 -14.88 -13.24
C ASP A 78 12.85 -15.54 -12.42
N VAL A 79 12.13 -14.77 -11.60
CA VAL A 79 10.97 -15.21 -10.82
C VAL A 79 9.66 -14.63 -11.35
N ILE A 80 9.64 -13.90 -12.45
CA ILE A 80 8.38 -13.49 -13.08
C ILE A 80 7.63 -14.73 -13.61
N TRP A 81 6.33 -14.79 -13.35
CA TRP A 81 5.43 -15.77 -13.92
C TRP A 81 5.23 -15.47 -15.40
N HIS A 82 5.20 -16.53 -16.21
CA HIS A 82 4.91 -16.41 -17.63
C HIS A 82 3.68 -17.25 -17.98
N ASN A 83 2.69 -16.65 -18.64
CA ASN A 83 1.57 -17.39 -19.21
C ASN A 83 2.10 -18.25 -20.35
N THR A 84 2.15 -19.57 -20.15
CA THR A 84 2.65 -20.50 -21.18
C THR A 84 1.64 -20.77 -22.29
N ASN A 85 0.40 -20.31 -22.12
CA ASN A 85 -0.66 -20.47 -23.11
C ASN A 85 -0.71 -19.30 -24.10
N GLU A 86 0.05 -18.23 -23.85
CA GLU A 86 0.14 -17.05 -24.72
C GLU A 86 1.40 -17.07 -25.60
N ILE A 87 1.28 -16.55 -26.83
CA ILE A 87 2.41 -16.23 -27.70
C ILE A 87 2.70 -14.74 -27.57
N PRO A 88 3.85 -14.33 -26.99
CA PRO A 88 4.11 -12.93 -26.72
C PRO A 88 4.07 -12.01 -27.95
N PHE A 89 3.35 -10.91 -27.82
CA PHE A 89 3.32 -9.77 -28.75
C PHE A 89 2.72 -10.08 -30.12
N ASN A 90 1.79 -11.04 -30.20
CA ASN A 90 1.08 -11.37 -31.44
C ASN A 90 -0.26 -10.61 -31.58
N ASN A 91 -0.69 -9.88 -30.55
CA ASN A 91 -1.98 -9.19 -30.46
C ASN A 91 -3.19 -10.13 -30.61
N ILE A 92 -3.05 -11.35 -30.09
CA ILE A 92 -4.09 -12.37 -30.05
C ILE A 92 -4.26 -12.79 -28.59
N ASP A 93 -5.47 -13.18 -28.23
CA ASP A 93 -5.77 -13.90 -26.99
C ASP A 93 -5.72 -15.39 -27.34
N ASP A 94 -4.55 -16.00 -27.11
CA ASP A 94 -4.25 -17.37 -27.60
C ASP A 94 -4.92 -18.43 -26.71
N ASP A 95 -5.12 -18.13 -25.42
CA ASP A 95 -5.74 -19.03 -24.46
C ASP A 95 -7.26 -18.83 -24.32
N GLY A 96 -7.80 -17.75 -24.89
CA GLY A 96 -9.22 -17.45 -24.95
C GLY A 96 -9.79 -16.97 -23.60
N ASN A 97 -8.93 -16.49 -22.69
CA ASN A 97 -9.32 -16.01 -21.37
C ASN A 97 -9.88 -14.56 -21.38
N GLY A 98 -9.83 -13.88 -22.53
CA GLY A 98 -10.29 -12.51 -22.74
C GLY A 98 -9.19 -11.44 -22.63
N TYR A 99 -7.94 -11.81 -22.35
CA TYR A 99 -6.84 -10.91 -22.05
C TYR A 99 -5.69 -11.08 -23.05
N MET A 100 -5.75 -10.32 -24.14
CA MET A 100 -4.77 -10.35 -25.23
C MET A 100 -3.32 -10.08 -24.77
N ASP A 101 -2.40 -10.98 -25.11
CA ASP A 101 -0.96 -10.89 -24.80
C ASP A 101 -0.67 -10.74 -23.28
N ASP A 102 -1.43 -11.38 -22.39
CA ASP A 102 -1.29 -11.32 -20.92
C ASP A 102 -0.11 -12.17 -20.37
N THR A 103 1.02 -12.10 -21.06
CA THR A 103 2.19 -12.99 -20.91
C THR A 103 2.83 -13.05 -19.52
N VAL A 104 2.60 -12.06 -18.65
CA VAL A 104 3.20 -11.97 -17.29
C VAL A 104 2.20 -11.49 -16.23
N GLY A 105 0.94 -11.32 -16.62
CA GLY A 105 -0.12 -10.71 -15.83
C GLY A 105 -0.85 -9.60 -16.59
N TRP A 106 -1.62 -8.78 -15.87
CA TRP A 106 -2.57 -7.85 -16.48
C TRP A 106 -2.67 -6.49 -15.79
N ASN A 107 -2.99 -5.45 -16.55
CA ASN A 107 -3.28 -4.11 -16.05
C ASN A 107 -4.73 -3.71 -16.30
N PHE A 108 -5.55 -3.75 -15.24
CA PHE A 108 -6.97 -3.41 -15.27
C PHE A 108 -7.24 -1.91 -15.34
N ILE A 109 -6.23 -1.07 -15.08
CA ILE A 109 -6.36 0.39 -15.14
C ILE A 109 -5.58 0.98 -16.33
N GLY A 110 -5.43 0.17 -17.38
CA GLY A 110 -4.91 0.55 -18.69
C GLY A 110 -6.01 0.68 -19.75
N GLY A 111 -5.77 1.50 -20.76
CA GLY A 111 -6.56 1.59 -21.97
C GLY A 111 -6.04 0.68 -23.07
N LYS A 112 -6.94 0.26 -23.98
CA LYS A 112 -6.60 -0.57 -25.16
C LYS A 112 -5.63 0.13 -26.11
N ASP A 113 -5.56 1.46 -26.07
CA ASP A 113 -4.65 2.30 -26.84
C ASP A 113 -3.26 2.48 -26.17
N GLY A 114 -3.03 1.80 -25.05
CA GLY A 114 -1.82 1.95 -24.24
C GLY A 114 -1.87 3.10 -23.23
N GLY A 115 -2.99 3.84 -23.16
CA GLY A 115 -3.23 4.81 -22.09
C GLY A 115 -3.17 4.16 -20.71
N MET A 116 -2.78 4.90 -19.67
CA MET A 116 -2.67 4.36 -18.31
C MET A 116 -3.20 5.37 -17.30
N VAL A 117 -4.04 4.89 -16.39
CA VAL A 117 -4.47 5.68 -15.24
C VAL A 117 -3.33 5.75 -14.24
N GLN A 118 -2.69 6.91 -14.14
CA GLN A 118 -1.72 7.18 -13.07
C GLN A 118 -2.43 7.65 -11.81
N TYR A 119 -3.34 8.62 -11.93
CA TYR A 119 -4.04 9.24 -10.81
C TYR A 119 -5.53 8.89 -10.87
N ASP A 120 -6.17 8.74 -9.71
CA ASP A 120 -7.63 8.58 -9.61
C ASP A 120 -8.13 9.35 -8.38
N HIS A 121 -9.45 9.42 -8.24
CA HIS A 121 -10.11 9.89 -7.04
C HIS A 121 -9.84 8.97 -5.85
N LEU A 122 -10.13 9.49 -4.65
CA LEU A 122 -10.41 8.62 -3.50
C LEU A 122 -11.81 8.01 -3.66
N GLU A 123 -12.06 6.84 -3.08
CA GLU A 123 -13.35 6.16 -3.18
C GLU A 123 -14.48 7.01 -2.58
N LYS A 124 -14.19 7.74 -1.49
CA LYS A 124 -15.15 8.69 -0.90
C LYS A 124 -15.60 9.77 -1.88
N ILE A 125 -14.71 10.22 -2.77
CA ILE A 125 -15.02 11.21 -3.79
C ILE A 125 -15.87 10.58 -4.89
N ARG A 126 -15.59 9.34 -5.30
CA ARG A 126 -16.40 8.61 -6.28
C ARG A 126 -17.82 8.33 -5.77
N VAL A 127 -17.95 7.88 -4.53
CA VAL A 127 -19.26 7.68 -3.89
C VAL A 127 -20.04 9.00 -3.83
N TYR A 128 -19.37 10.10 -3.46
CA TYR A 128 -19.99 11.43 -3.48
C TYR A 128 -20.43 11.87 -4.88
N LEU A 129 -19.62 11.66 -5.92
CA LEU A 129 -19.98 12.00 -7.30
C LEU A 129 -21.21 11.21 -7.77
N ARG A 130 -21.27 9.91 -7.48
CA ARG A 130 -22.44 9.06 -7.76
C ARG A 130 -23.70 9.60 -7.07
N LEU A 131 -23.62 9.85 -5.75
CA LEU A 131 -24.74 10.40 -4.98
C LEU A 131 -25.15 11.81 -5.45
N SER A 132 -24.18 12.65 -5.85
CA SER A 132 -24.45 14.00 -6.32
C SER A 132 -25.21 14.01 -7.64
N GLU A 133 -24.95 13.06 -8.54
CA GLU A 133 -25.73 12.93 -9.77
C GLU A 133 -27.13 12.35 -9.47
N GLN A 134 -27.21 11.35 -8.59
CA GLN A 134 -28.50 10.79 -8.14
C GLN A 134 -29.42 11.84 -7.51
N PHE A 135 -28.87 12.77 -6.72
CA PHE A 135 -29.63 13.79 -5.98
C PHE A 135 -29.48 15.22 -6.52
N LYS A 136 -29.16 15.38 -7.81
CA LYS A 136 -28.94 16.69 -8.44
C LYS A 136 -30.16 17.62 -8.36
N ASN A 137 -31.37 17.05 -8.39
CA ASN A 137 -32.65 17.75 -8.24
C ASN A 137 -33.60 16.91 -7.34
N PRO A 138 -33.39 16.90 -6.02
CA PRO A 138 -34.09 15.99 -5.14
C PRO A 138 -35.56 16.39 -5.00
N THR A 139 -36.46 15.42 -5.10
CA THR A 139 -37.88 15.60 -4.75
C THR A 139 -38.06 15.62 -3.23
N ALA A 140 -39.25 16.02 -2.74
CA ALA A 140 -39.56 15.96 -1.32
C ALA A 140 -39.42 14.53 -0.76
N GLU A 141 -39.74 13.50 -1.56
CA GLU A 141 -39.54 12.10 -1.18
C GLU A 141 -38.06 11.73 -1.08
N ASP A 142 -37.23 12.19 -2.03
CA ASP A 142 -35.78 11.93 -2.01
C ASP A 142 -35.13 12.46 -0.73
N THR A 143 -35.58 13.62 -0.23
CA THR A 143 -35.05 14.19 1.02
C THR A 143 -35.28 13.32 2.26
N GLN A 144 -36.23 12.38 2.20
CA GLN A 144 -36.54 11.46 3.29
C GLN A 144 -35.78 10.12 3.17
N ARG A 145 -35.10 9.86 2.04
CA ARG A 145 -34.32 8.63 1.82
C ARG A 145 -33.00 8.69 2.59
N GLN A 146 -32.59 7.56 3.17
CA GLN A 146 -31.31 7.47 3.90
C GLN A 146 -30.11 7.90 3.04
N GLY A 147 -30.11 7.58 1.75
CA GLY A 147 -29.06 7.98 0.81
C GLY A 147 -28.89 9.50 0.68
N TYR A 148 -29.95 10.28 0.85
CA TYR A 148 -29.87 11.73 0.80
C TYR A 148 -29.18 12.31 2.03
N ALA A 149 -29.45 11.75 3.22
CA ALA A 149 -28.75 12.15 4.44
C ALA A 149 -27.24 11.86 4.35
N GLN A 150 -26.87 10.70 3.79
CA GLN A 150 -25.47 10.36 3.51
C GLN A 150 -24.86 11.35 2.50
N TYR A 151 -25.56 11.64 1.39
CA TYR A 151 -25.12 12.62 0.40
C TYR A 151 -24.82 13.99 1.03
N MET A 152 -25.73 14.52 1.85
CA MET A 152 -25.55 15.82 2.49
C MET A 152 -24.38 15.85 3.49
N ALA A 153 -24.17 14.75 4.23
CA ALA A 153 -23.02 14.61 5.12
C ALA A 153 -21.70 14.61 4.32
N MET A 154 -21.62 13.80 3.27
CA MET A 154 -20.44 13.71 2.39
C MET A 154 -20.19 15.03 1.66
N LYS A 155 -21.23 15.70 1.18
CA LYS A 155 -21.12 17.02 0.53
C LYS A 155 -20.44 18.03 1.46
N THR A 156 -20.90 18.11 2.70
CA THR A 156 -20.35 19.04 3.69
C THR A 156 -18.88 18.74 3.99
N GLU A 157 -18.53 17.47 4.18
CA GLU A 157 -17.14 17.04 4.42
C GLU A 157 -16.24 17.34 3.20
N ILE A 158 -16.65 16.90 2.01
CA ILE A 158 -15.83 16.96 0.81
C ILE A 158 -15.63 18.39 0.33
N GLU A 159 -16.66 19.24 0.37
CA GLU A 159 -16.50 20.65 0.02
C GLU A 159 -15.53 21.37 0.98
N ALA A 160 -15.56 21.02 2.27
CA ALA A 160 -14.63 21.54 3.27
C ALA A 160 -13.20 21.04 3.02
N ASP A 161 -13.02 19.75 2.72
CA ASP A 161 -11.72 19.16 2.37
C ASP A 161 -11.14 19.81 1.11
N ILE A 162 -11.92 19.94 0.03
CA ILE A 162 -11.49 20.58 -1.23
C ILE A 162 -11.00 22.00 -0.93
N LEU A 163 -11.78 22.78 -0.17
CA LEU A 163 -11.40 24.15 0.19
C LEU A 163 -10.09 24.17 0.99
N GLN A 164 -9.96 23.27 1.98
CA GLN A 164 -8.77 23.17 2.82
C GLN A 164 -7.53 22.81 1.99
N LYS A 165 -7.60 21.76 1.17
CA LYS A 165 -6.48 21.28 0.34
C LYS A 165 -6.04 22.34 -0.67
N LYS A 166 -6.99 22.98 -1.36
CA LYS A 166 -6.70 24.09 -2.28
C LYS A 166 -6.05 25.27 -1.55
N ALA A 167 -6.57 25.67 -0.39
CA ALA A 167 -5.99 26.76 0.38
C ALA A 167 -4.58 26.45 0.88
N GLN A 168 -4.31 25.21 1.30
CA GLN A 168 -2.96 24.77 1.70
C GLN A 168 -1.98 24.81 0.51
N TYR A 169 -2.37 24.23 -0.63
CA TYR A 169 -1.55 24.19 -1.84
C TYR A 169 -1.23 25.61 -2.34
N THR A 170 -2.24 26.45 -2.56
CA THR A 170 -2.05 27.85 -2.99
C THR A 170 -1.25 28.66 -1.96
N GLY A 171 -1.40 28.38 -0.67
CA GLY A 171 -0.62 29.02 0.38
C GLY A 171 0.87 28.67 0.30
N MET A 172 1.19 27.43 -0.04
CA MET A 172 2.56 26.93 -0.18
C MET A 172 3.20 27.42 -1.48
N GLU A 173 2.46 27.43 -2.57
CA GLU A 173 2.88 27.99 -3.87
C GLU A 173 3.21 29.48 -3.76
N LYS A 174 2.33 30.26 -3.10
CA LYS A 174 2.59 31.68 -2.82
C LYS A 174 3.82 31.89 -1.94
N PHE A 175 4.05 31.00 -0.98
CA PHE A 175 5.24 31.07 -0.13
C PHE A 175 6.52 30.81 -0.93
N GLN A 176 6.50 29.81 -1.82
CA GLN A 176 7.62 29.53 -2.73
C GLN A 176 7.91 30.71 -3.65
N SER A 177 6.87 31.22 -4.33
CA SER A 177 6.99 32.38 -5.22
C SER A 177 7.56 33.60 -4.48
N THR A 178 7.17 33.82 -3.22
CA THR A 178 7.73 34.90 -2.39
C THR A 178 9.21 34.64 -2.05
N LEU A 179 9.57 33.41 -1.68
CA LEU A 179 10.94 33.00 -1.39
C LEU A 179 11.86 33.22 -2.61
N HIS A 180 11.45 32.75 -3.78
CA HIS A 180 12.15 32.95 -5.05
C HIS A 180 12.22 34.44 -5.41
N GLY A 181 11.13 35.18 -5.24
CA GLY A 181 11.08 36.62 -5.51
C GLY A 181 12.10 37.43 -4.71
N TYR A 182 12.32 37.10 -3.43
CA TYR A 182 13.36 37.77 -2.63
C TYR A 182 14.78 37.39 -3.09
N ALA A 183 15.01 36.14 -3.49
CA ALA A 183 16.29 35.72 -4.05
C ALA A 183 16.61 36.47 -5.36
N THR A 184 15.62 36.60 -6.25
CA THR A 184 15.74 37.39 -7.48
C THR A 184 16.03 38.87 -7.18
N ARG A 185 15.29 39.52 -6.27
CA ARG A 185 15.50 40.94 -5.92
C ARG A 185 16.89 41.20 -5.31
N LEU A 186 17.46 40.21 -4.62
CA LEU A 186 18.81 40.27 -4.06
C LEU A 186 19.90 39.89 -5.08
N GLY A 187 19.54 39.37 -6.26
CA GLY A 187 20.49 38.87 -7.25
C GLY A 187 21.26 37.65 -6.77
N LYS A 188 20.68 36.81 -5.90
CA LYS A 188 21.34 35.65 -5.29
C LYS A 188 20.53 34.38 -5.52
N THR A 189 21.23 33.26 -5.73
CA THR A 189 20.62 31.93 -5.84
C THR A 189 20.20 31.37 -4.47
N ALA A 190 20.96 31.65 -3.40
CA ALA A 190 20.68 31.19 -2.05
C ALA A 190 20.96 32.29 -1.01
N PRO A 191 20.08 33.32 -0.89
CA PRO A 191 20.23 34.37 0.12
C PRO A 191 20.06 33.83 1.55
N THR A 192 20.81 34.40 2.49
CA THR A 192 20.64 34.12 3.92
C THR A 192 19.39 34.81 4.48
N GLY A 193 18.85 34.29 5.58
CA GLY A 193 17.70 34.90 6.23
C GLY A 193 17.96 36.33 6.72
N LYS A 194 19.21 36.66 7.06
CA LYS A 194 19.62 38.03 7.41
C LYS A 194 19.50 38.97 6.20
N GLU A 195 20.00 38.56 5.04
CA GLU A 195 19.94 39.37 3.81
C GLU A 195 18.49 39.61 3.37
N ILE A 196 17.62 38.59 3.46
CA ILE A 196 16.19 38.76 3.20
C ILE A 196 15.57 39.73 4.20
N LYS A 197 15.96 39.71 5.47
CA LYS A 197 15.44 40.62 6.50
C LYS A 197 15.83 42.08 6.26
N GLU A 198 17.03 42.31 5.74
CA GLU A 198 17.59 43.64 5.47
C GLU A 198 17.09 44.25 4.15
N LEU A 199 16.48 43.44 3.27
CA LEU A 199 15.87 43.90 2.04
C LEU A 199 14.78 44.96 2.32
N LYS A 200 14.90 46.12 1.68
CA LYS A 200 13.88 47.17 1.72
C LYS A 200 12.66 46.74 0.92
N VAL A 201 11.50 46.75 1.56
CA VAL A 201 10.20 46.38 0.97
C VAL A 201 9.14 47.36 1.45
N ASP A 202 8.02 47.44 0.75
CA ASP A 202 6.88 48.26 1.16
C ASP A 202 6.29 47.79 2.50
N ALA A 203 5.65 48.68 3.24
CA ALA A 203 5.05 48.40 4.55
C ALA A 203 4.09 47.19 4.54
N ARG A 204 3.41 46.93 3.41
CA ARG A 204 2.49 45.80 3.24
C ARG A 204 3.22 44.45 3.12
N GLU A 205 4.47 44.44 2.67
CA GLU A 205 5.29 43.24 2.46
C GLU A 205 6.13 42.86 3.68
N GLU A 206 6.39 43.79 4.61
CA GLU A 206 7.32 43.59 5.75
C GLU A 206 7.03 42.32 6.54
N LYS A 207 5.75 42.00 6.78
CA LYS A 207 5.35 40.80 7.51
C LYS A 207 5.71 39.52 6.74
N SER A 208 5.53 39.52 5.42
CA SER A 208 5.88 38.38 4.56
C SER A 208 7.40 38.21 4.50
N ARG A 209 8.14 39.30 4.26
CA ARG A 209 9.61 39.33 4.28
C ARG A 209 10.17 38.77 5.58
N ASN A 210 9.69 39.26 6.72
CA ASN A 210 10.17 38.82 8.03
C ASN A 210 9.89 37.32 8.28
N ARG A 211 8.76 36.81 7.78
CA ARG A 211 8.40 35.39 7.88
C ARG A 211 9.34 34.52 7.03
N VAL A 212 9.59 34.91 5.78
CA VAL A 212 10.52 34.20 4.89
C VAL A 212 11.94 34.24 5.44
N ALA A 213 12.42 35.42 5.85
CA ALA A 213 13.71 35.61 6.49
C ALA A 213 13.92 34.70 7.72
N MET A 214 12.88 34.54 8.54
CA MET A 214 12.93 33.64 9.69
C MET A 214 13.02 32.17 9.26
N ALA A 215 12.20 31.73 8.29
CA ALA A 215 12.24 30.36 7.80
C ALA A 215 13.62 30.00 7.21
N VAL A 216 14.18 30.90 6.38
CA VAL A 216 15.51 30.73 5.80
C VAL A 216 16.59 30.75 6.88
N SER A 217 16.48 31.59 7.90
CA SER A 217 17.42 31.58 9.04
C SER A 217 17.42 30.25 9.81
N VAL A 218 16.30 29.53 9.85
CA VAL A 218 16.17 28.26 10.57
C VAL A 218 16.62 27.05 9.74
N MET A 219 16.25 26.99 8.46
CA MET A 219 16.46 25.81 7.62
C MET A 219 17.61 25.97 6.62
N GLY A 220 18.01 27.19 6.29
CA GLY A 220 18.79 27.51 5.09
C GLY A 220 17.88 27.60 3.86
N TYR A 221 18.30 28.40 2.86
CA TYR A 221 17.48 28.66 1.67
C TYR A 221 17.22 27.40 0.86
N GLU A 222 18.29 26.69 0.47
CA GLU A 222 18.21 25.52 -0.41
C GLU A 222 17.34 24.41 0.20
N LYS A 223 17.58 24.07 1.47
CA LYS A 223 16.78 23.06 2.17
C LYS A 223 15.32 23.47 2.34
N LEU A 224 15.05 24.77 2.52
CA LEU A 224 13.69 25.27 2.59
C LEU A 224 13.00 25.18 1.23
N ASP A 225 13.67 25.60 0.16
CA ASP A 225 13.11 25.55 -1.19
C ASP A 225 12.87 24.12 -1.67
N GLU A 226 13.83 23.23 -1.42
CA GLU A 226 13.69 21.80 -1.68
C GLU A 226 12.49 21.22 -0.91
N ALA A 227 12.38 21.52 0.38
CA ALA A 227 11.26 21.08 1.21
C ALA A 227 9.90 21.59 0.70
N ILE A 228 9.84 22.82 0.19
CA ILE A 228 8.63 23.39 -0.38
C ILE A 228 8.30 22.71 -1.70
N THR A 229 9.29 22.51 -2.56
CA THR A 229 9.11 21.86 -3.86
C THR A 229 8.59 20.43 -3.68
N GLN A 230 9.21 19.65 -2.78
CA GLN A 230 8.77 18.29 -2.46
C GLN A 230 7.36 18.28 -1.87
N GLY A 231 7.06 19.21 -0.96
CA GLY A 231 5.73 19.31 -0.36
C GLY A 231 4.65 19.68 -1.39
N LEU A 232 4.93 20.61 -2.32
CA LEU A 232 4.01 20.96 -3.40
C LEU A 232 3.76 19.77 -4.33
N HIS A 233 4.82 19.07 -4.72
CA HIS A 233 4.71 17.87 -5.54
C HIS A 233 3.86 16.79 -4.86
N GLY A 234 4.09 16.54 -3.56
CA GLY A 234 3.28 15.59 -2.78
C GLY A 234 1.82 16.01 -2.58
N MET A 235 1.49 17.30 -2.74
CA MET A 235 0.11 17.80 -2.66
C MET A 235 -0.57 17.90 -4.02
N GLU A 236 0.21 17.87 -5.11
CA GLU A 236 -0.26 18.06 -6.48
C GLU A 236 -1.28 16.99 -6.86
N ALA A 237 -0.95 15.72 -6.60
CA ALA A 237 -1.84 14.60 -6.87
C ALA A 237 -3.21 14.78 -6.20
N SER A 238 -3.17 15.21 -4.93
CA SER A 238 -4.36 15.43 -4.12
C SER A 238 -5.27 16.53 -4.69
N VAL A 239 -4.71 17.69 -5.04
CA VAL A 239 -5.51 18.85 -5.47
C VAL A 239 -5.93 18.76 -6.94
N LYS A 240 -5.04 18.30 -7.81
CA LYS A 240 -5.29 18.28 -9.27
C LYS A 240 -6.10 17.09 -9.72
N TYR A 241 -6.03 15.97 -9.00
CA TYR A 241 -6.68 14.72 -9.40
C TYR A 241 -7.62 14.19 -8.31
N GLN A 242 -7.10 13.82 -7.13
CA GLN A 242 -7.88 13.06 -6.14
C GLN A 242 -9.14 13.79 -5.61
N TYR A 243 -9.05 15.12 -5.42
CA TYR A 243 -10.14 15.98 -4.98
C TYR A 243 -10.70 16.89 -6.10
N ASN A 244 -10.26 16.68 -7.34
CA ASN A 244 -10.75 17.42 -8.49
C ASN A 244 -12.00 16.73 -9.07
N LEU A 245 -13.18 17.28 -8.78
CA LEU A 245 -14.46 16.69 -9.17
C LEU A 245 -14.66 16.61 -10.70
N ASP A 246 -13.91 17.41 -11.49
CA ASP A 246 -14.01 17.44 -12.95
C ASP A 246 -13.04 16.45 -13.64
N TYR A 247 -12.13 15.84 -12.88
CA TYR A 247 -11.17 14.87 -13.42
C TYR A 247 -11.85 13.56 -13.79
N LYS A 248 -11.57 13.00 -14.97
CA LYS A 248 -12.21 11.77 -15.47
C LYS A 248 -11.15 10.73 -15.86
N PRO A 249 -10.59 9.99 -14.89
CA PRO A 249 -9.55 9.00 -15.19
C PRO A 249 -10.08 7.79 -15.94
N ARG A 250 -11.35 7.41 -15.72
CA ARG A 250 -11.89 6.16 -16.24
C ARG A 250 -12.10 6.14 -17.75
N ASP A 251 -12.20 7.31 -18.38
CA ASP A 251 -12.27 7.45 -19.84
C ASP A 251 -11.03 6.83 -20.53
N ILE A 252 -9.89 6.73 -19.84
CA ILE A 252 -8.66 6.07 -20.34
C ILE A 252 -8.86 4.56 -20.48
N VAL A 253 -9.57 3.92 -19.53
CA VAL A 253 -9.75 2.46 -19.51
C VAL A 253 -10.77 2.03 -20.57
N GLY A 254 -11.83 2.83 -20.75
CA GLY A 254 -12.83 2.61 -21.79
C GLY A 254 -13.75 1.41 -21.53
N ASP A 255 -13.92 1.01 -20.27
CA ASP A 255 -14.79 -0.07 -19.81
C ASP A 255 -16.16 0.44 -19.34
N ASN A 256 -17.10 -0.47 -19.13
CA ASN A 256 -18.35 -0.20 -18.43
C ASN A 256 -18.17 -0.37 -16.91
N TYR A 257 -17.83 0.71 -16.21
CA TYR A 257 -17.54 0.65 -14.76
C TYR A 257 -18.70 0.13 -13.89
N ASP A 258 -19.95 0.21 -14.35
CA ASP A 258 -21.11 -0.29 -13.60
C ASP A 258 -21.38 -1.80 -13.81
N ASP A 259 -20.65 -2.46 -14.71
CA ASP A 259 -20.65 -3.92 -14.85
C ASP A 259 -19.43 -4.52 -14.13
N PRO A 260 -19.59 -5.08 -12.92
CA PRO A 260 -18.48 -5.69 -12.18
C PRO A 260 -17.96 -6.99 -12.79
N HIS A 261 -18.65 -7.56 -13.78
CA HIS A 261 -18.31 -8.83 -14.42
C HIS A 261 -17.76 -8.68 -15.84
N GLU A 262 -17.64 -7.45 -16.34
CA GLU A 262 -17.01 -7.20 -17.63
C GLU A 262 -15.56 -7.72 -17.63
N ILE A 263 -15.20 -8.47 -18.67
CA ILE A 263 -13.85 -8.98 -18.92
C ILE A 263 -13.30 -8.38 -20.22
N GLY A 264 -11.99 -8.50 -20.44
CA GLY A 264 -11.33 -8.03 -21.67
C GLY A 264 -11.20 -6.51 -21.81
N TYR A 265 -11.17 -5.81 -20.67
CA TYR A 265 -10.69 -4.43 -20.56
C TYR A 265 -9.30 -4.41 -19.91
N GLY A 266 -8.57 -3.29 -20.05
CA GLY A 266 -7.18 -3.22 -19.61
C GLY A 266 -6.17 -3.41 -20.75
N ASN A 267 -4.92 -3.64 -20.37
CA ASN A 267 -3.84 -4.01 -21.29
C ASN A 267 -2.76 -4.85 -20.60
N ASN A 268 -1.77 -5.32 -21.35
CA ASN A 268 -0.66 -6.15 -20.86
C ASN A 268 0.51 -5.35 -20.24
N ASN A 269 0.39 -4.03 -20.07
CA ASN A 269 1.44 -3.24 -19.42
C ASN A 269 1.29 -3.23 -17.90
N VAL A 270 1.91 -4.23 -17.26
CA VAL A 270 1.86 -4.44 -15.81
C VAL A 270 2.77 -3.50 -15.00
N ALA A 271 3.66 -2.74 -15.64
CA ALA A 271 4.52 -1.79 -14.94
C ALA A 271 3.77 -0.47 -14.67
N GLY A 272 3.02 0.01 -15.65
CA GLY A 272 2.36 1.31 -15.57
C GLY A 272 3.33 2.50 -15.55
N PRO A 273 2.83 3.73 -15.33
CA PRO A 273 3.66 4.93 -15.23
C PRO A 273 4.52 4.98 -13.95
N ASP A 274 4.13 4.24 -12.92
CA ASP A 274 4.89 4.07 -11.68
C ASP A 274 4.73 2.63 -11.18
N ALA A 275 5.86 1.90 -11.13
CA ALA A 275 5.95 0.53 -10.67
C ALA A 275 6.65 0.42 -9.29
N SER A 276 6.92 1.53 -8.61
CA SER A 276 7.80 1.57 -7.43
C SER A 276 7.32 0.66 -6.29
N HIS A 277 6.04 0.76 -5.96
CA HIS A 277 5.45 0.05 -4.84
C HIS A 277 5.35 -1.47 -5.10
N GLY A 278 4.74 -1.89 -6.20
CA GLY A 278 4.59 -3.32 -6.52
C GLY A 278 5.93 -4.02 -6.82
N THR A 279 6.93 -3.31 -7.35
CA THR A 279 8.30 -3.83 -7.46
C THR A 279 8.89 -4.11 -6.08
N HIS A 280 8.68 -3.22 -5.11
CA HIS A 280 9.16 -3.39 -3.73
C HIS A 280 8.51 -4.58 -3.03
N VAL A 281 7.19 -4.68 -3.15
CA VAL A 281 6.37 -5.80 -2.68
C VAL A 281 6.84 -7.14 -3.29
N SER A 282 7.09 -7.17 -4.60
CA SER A 282 7.55 -8.36 -5.32
C SER A 282 8.92 -8.83 -4.84
N GLY A 283 9.86 -7.92 -4.59
CA GLY A 283 11.19 -8.25 -4.07
C GLY A 283 11.16 -8.85 -2.67
N ILE A 284 10.25 -8.38 -1.80
CA ILE A 284 10.07 -8.96 -0.46
C ILE A 284 9.63 -10.42 -0.58
N ILE A 285 8.69 -10.71 -1.50
CA ILE A 285 8.18 -12.07 -1.69
C ILE A 285 9.27 -12.98 -2.26
N GLY A 286 9.90 -12.56 -3.37
CA GLY A 286 10.61 -13.49 -4.24
C GLY A 286 11.88 -12.98 -4.91
N ALA A 287 12.52 -11.90 -4.44
CA ALA A 287 13.85 -11.55 -4.94
C ALA A 287 14.78 -12.76 -4.92
N VAL A 288 15.52 -12.98 -6.02
CA VAL A 288 16.24 -14.24 -6.25
C VAL A 288 17.28 -14.45 -5.16
N ARG A 289 17.08 -15.50 -4.36
CA ARG A 289 17.98 -15.78 -3.24
C ARG A 289 19.36 -16.25 -3.71
N GLY A 290 20.40 -15.78 -3.03
CA GLY A 290 21.77 -16.26 -3.21
C GLY A 290 22.45 -15.85 -4.53
N ASN A 291 21.88 -14.91 -5.28
CA ASN A 291 22.48 -14.38 -6.52
C ASN A 291 23.55 -13.30 -6.27
N GLY A 292 23.71 -12.83 -5.03
CA GLY A 292 24.71 -11.84 -4.63
C GLY A 292 24.37 -10.39 -4.96
N ILE A 293 23.15 -10.08 -5.37
CA ILE A 293 22.66 -8.71 -5.57
C ILE A 293 21.54 -8.40 -4.58
N GLY A 294 21.28 -7.10 -4.34
CA GLY A 294 20.06 -6.67 -3.67
C GLY A 294 19.81 -7.29 -2.29
N LEU A 295 18.82 -8.19 -2.27
CA LEU A 295 18.37 -8.95 -1.11
C LEU A 295 17.92 -10.37 -1.52
N ASP A 296 17.98 -11.31 -0.57
CA ASP A 296 17.17 -12.51 -0.63
C ASP A 296 15.69 -12.21 -0.34
N GLY A 297 14.77 -12.63 -1.22
CA GLY A 297 13.33 -12.66 -0.94
C GLY A 297 12.96 -13.70 0.13
N VAL A 298 11.73 -13.63 0.64
CA VAL A 298 11.27 -14.56 1.68
C VAL A 298 11.14 -16.00 1.14
N ALA A 299 10.60 -16.17 -0.07
CA ALA A 299 10.43 -17.47 -0.73
C ALA A 299 11.48 -17.71 -1.82
N ASP A 300 11.91 -18.97 -1.98
CA ASP A 300 12.91 -19.41 -2.96
C ASP A 300 12.29 -20.07 -4.21
N ASN A 301 11.18 -20.80 -4.06
CA ASN A 301 10.51 -21.50 -5.15
C ASN A 301 9.14 -20.85 -5.48
N VAL A 302 9.20 -19.64 -6.01
CA VAL A 302 8.04 -18.78 -6.27
C VAL A 302 8.08 -18.19 -7.68
N LYS A 303 6.91 -17.90 -8.25
CA LYS A 303 6.74 -17.07 -9.44
C LYS A 303 5.78 -15.90 -9.15
N ILE A 304 6.13 -14.71 -9.60
CA ILE A 304 5.38 -13.47 -9.38
C ILE A 304 4.53 -13.16 -10.61
N MET A 305 3.21 -13.18 -10.45
CA MET A 305 2.26 -12.70 -11.45
C MET A 305 1.92 -11.23 -11.13
N ALA A 306 2.17 -10.33 -12.07
CA ALA A 306 2.01 -8.89 -11.84
C ALA A 306 0.62 -8.42 -12.27
N ILE A 307 -0.16 -7.89 -11.33
CA ILE A 307 -1.52 -7.40 -11.62
C ILE A 307 -1.62 -5.94 -11.17
N ARG A 308 -1.94 -5.03 -12.09
CA ARG A 308 -2.08 -3.61 -11.80
C ARG A 308 -3.55 -3.21 -11.66
N VAL A 309 -3.92 -2.71 -10.48
CA VAL A 309 -5.27 -2.18 -10.17
C VAL A 309 -5.23 -0.86 -9.38
N VAL A 310 -4.07 -0.48 -8.84
CA VAL A 310 -3.93 0.64 -7.89
C VAL A 310 -3.34 1.87 -8.60
N PRO A 311 -4.08 2.99 -8.68
CA PRO A 311 -3.54 4.28 -9.10
C PRO A 311 -2.97 5.07 -7.90
N ASP A 312 -2.40 6.25 -8.14
CA ASP A 312 -2.26 7.29 -7.12
C ASP A 312 -3.66 7.88 -6.83
N GLY A 313 -4.30 7.27 -5.84
CA GLY A 313 -5.70 7.41 -5.48
C GLY A 313 -6.14 6.14 -4.75
N ASP A 314 -7.46 5.91 -4.66
CA ASP A 314 -7.96 4.63 -4.16
C ASP A 314 -8.26 3.70 -5.34
N GLU A 315 -7.95 2.42 -5.19
CA GLU A 315 -8.33 1.36 -6.12
C GLU A 315 -9.86 1.24 -6.24
N ARG A 316 -10.33 0.72 -7.37
CA ARG A 316 -11.76 0.52 -7.63
C ARG A 316 -12.17 -0.93 -7.34
N ASP A 317 -13.34 -1.10 -6.73
CA ASP A 317 -13.82 -2.42 -6.30
C ASP A 317 -13.94 -3.42 -7.47
N LYS A 318 -14.40 -2.96 -8.65
CA LYS A 318 -14.44 -3.76 -9.90
C LYS A 318 -13.06 -4.30 -10.27
N ASP A 319 -12.04 -3.44 -10.27
CA ASP A 319 -10.69 -3.81 -10.71
C ASP A 319 -10.03 -4.76 -9.71
N VAL A 320 -10.26 -4.56 -8.41
CA VAL A 320 -9.82 -5.50 -7.37
C VAL A 320 -10.49 -6.87 -7.55
N ALA A 321 -11.80 -6.90 -7.74
CA ALA A 321 -12.55 -8.15 -7.91
C ALA A 321 -12.07 -8.92 -9.16
N ASN A 322 -11.89 -8.23 -10.28
CA ASN A 322 -11.38 -8.86 -11.50
C ASN A 322 -9.90 -9.24 -11.42
N GLY A 323 -9.07 -8.46 -10.71
CA GLY A 323 -7.69 -8.83 -10.41
C GLY A 323 -7.58 -10.12 -9.60
N ILE A 324 -8.46 -10.32 -8.61
CA ILE A 324 -8.53 -11.57 -7.85
C ILE A 324 -8.97 -12.73 -8.74
N ARG A 325 -10.03 -12.58 -9.54
CA ARG A 325 -10.50 -13.64 -10.45
C ARG A 325 -9.44 -14.03 -11.48
N TYR A 326 -8.81 -13.04 -12.12
CA TYR A 326 -7.71 -13.23 -13.05
C TYR A 326 -6.55 -14.01 -12.42
N ALA A 327 -6.15 -13.65 -11.19
CA ALA A 327 -5.10 -14.38 -10.48
C ALA A 327 -5.46 -15.84 -10.26
N VAL A 328 -6.70 -16.11 -9.84
CA VAL A 328 -7.21 -17.47 -9.60
C VAL A 328 -7.22 -18.27 -10.89
N ASP A 329 -7.77 -17.71 -11.96
CA ASP A 329 -7.94 -18.37 -13.26
C ASP A 329 -6.58 -18.68 -13.92
N ASN A 330 -5.58 -17.83 -13.70
CA ASN A 330 -4.20 -18.04 -14.15
C ASN A 330 -3.33 -18.86 -13.16
N GLY A 331 -3.95 -19.50 -12.16
CA GLY A 331 -3.32 -20.52 -11.34
C GLY A 331 -2.51 -20.00 -10.14
N ALA A 332 -2.70 -18.74 -9.74
CA ALA A 332 -2.13 -18.23 -8.49
C ALA A 332 -2.62 -19.06 -7.29
N LYS A 333 -1.73 -19.37 -6.35
CA LYS A 333 -2.08 -20.00 -5.07
C LYS A 333 -2.20 -18.99 -3.95
N ILE A 334 -1.54 -17.85 -4.11
CA ILE A 334 -1.56 -16.75 -3.14
C ILE A 334 -1.76 -15.45 -3.91
N VAL A 335 -2.61 -14.56 -3.39
CA VAL A 335 -2.76 -13.19 -3.87
C VAL A 335 -2.34 -12.26 -2.74
N ASN A 336 -1.30 -11.46 -2.97
CA ASN A 336 -0.90 -10.39 -2.09
C ASN A 336 -1.53 -9.07 -2.53
N MET A 337 -2.22 -8.40 -1.62
CA MET A 337 -2.88 -7.12 -1.82
C MET A 337 -2.32 -6.10 -0.82
N SER A 338 -1.34 -5.31 -1.27
CA SER A 338 -0.61 -4.35 -0.45
C SER A 338 -1.21 -2.93 -0.48
N PHE A 339 -2.53 -2.84 -0.61
CA PHE A 339 -3.31 -1.60 -0.70
C PHE A 339 -4.48 -1.64 0.29
N GLY A 340 -5.28 -0.57 0.33
CA GLY A 340 -6.53 -0.57 1.07
C GLY A 340 -7.07 0.85 1.29
N LYS A 341 -8.37 0.93 1.54
CA LYS A 341 -9.13 2.19 1.62
C LYS A 341 -10.22 2.15 2.69
N GLY A 342 -10.62 3.33 3.17
CA GLY A 342 -11.66 3.47 4.20
C GLY A 342 -13.10 3.47 3.70
N TYR A 343 -13.32 3.48 2.37
CA TYR A 343 -14.64 3.55 1.74
C TYR A 343 -14.78 2.45 0.69
N LYS A 344 -16.00 2.02 0.41
CA LYS A 344 -16.32 1.05 -0.64
C LYS A 344 -17.59 1.46 -1.37
N TRP A 345 -17.72 1.05 -2.62
CA TRP A 345 -18.93 1.18 -3.42
C TRP A 345 -19.57 -0.19 -3.66
N ASP A 346 -18.81 -1.12 -4.21
CA ASP A 346 -19.30 -2.43 -4.66
C ASP A 346 -18.59 -3.56 -3.91
N LYS A 347 -18.89 -3.66 -2.62
CA LYS A 347 -18.32 -4.72 -1.78
C LYS A 347 -18.80 -6.11 -2.22
N ASP A 348 -19.99 -6.22 -2.80
CA ASP A 348 -20.55 -7.51 -3.17
C ASP A 348 -19.74 -8.14 -4.31
N ALA A 349 -19.36 -7.35 -5.33
CA ALA A 349 -18.46 -7.82 -6.38
C ALA A 349 -17.10 -8.32 -5.84
N VAL A 350 -16.54 -7.64 -4.84
CA VAL A 350 -15.29 -8.05 -4.18
C VAL A 350 -15.50 -9.31 -3.34
N ASN A 351 -16.59 -9.39 -2.59
CA ASN A 351 -16.94 -10.57 -1.79
C ASN A 351 -17.10 -11.82 -2.66
N GLU A 352 -17.72 -11.68 -3.82
CA GLU A 352 -17.83 -12.76 -4.80
C GLU A 352 -16.46 -13.22 -5.29
N ALA A 353 -15.53 -12.30 -5.57
CA ALA A 353 -14.17 -12.66 -5.95
C ALA A 353 -13.40 -13.34 -4.80
N VAL A 354 -13.61 -12.90 -3.55
CA VAL A 354 -13.05 -13.55 -2.35
C VAL A 354 -13.56 -14.98 -2.20
N VAL A 355 -14.87 -15.18 -2.37
CA VAL A 355 -15.51 -16.51 -2.35
C VAL A 355 -15.01 -17.38 -3.50
N TYR A 356 -14.87 -16.80 -4.70
CA TYR A 356 -14.32 -17.49 -5.86
C TYR A 356 -12.89 -17.99 -5.58
N ALA A 357 -12.03 -17.14 -5.03
CA ALA A 357 -10.68 -17.52 -4.62
C ALA A 357 -10.69 -18.64 -3.56
N ARG A 358 -11.61 -18.58 -2.58
CA ARG A 358 -11.77 -19.62 -1.56
C ARG A 358 -12.10 -20.97 -2.19
N ASP A 359 -13.08 -20.98 -3.08
CA ASP A 359 -13.60 -22.21 -3.70
C ASP A 359 -12.57 -22.84 -4.67
N HIS A 360 -11.60 -22.07 -5.15
CA HIS A 360 -10.45 -22.52 -5.94
C HIS A 360 -9.17 -22.77 -5.11
N GLY A 361 -9.26 -22.67 -3.78
CA GLY A 361 -8.16 -22.97 -2.86
C GLY A 361 -7.01 -21.96 -2.94
N VAL A 362 -7.32 -20.69 -3.14
CA VAL A 362 -6.35 -19.57 -3.21
C VAL A 362 -6.38 -18.77 -1.91
N LEU A 363 -5.20 -18.50 -1.36
CA LEU A 363 -5.02 -17.69 -0.15
C LEU A 363 -4.90 -16.20 -0.52
N LEU A 364 -5.65 -15.35 0.18
CA LEU A 364 -5.59 -13.90 0.06
C LEU A 364 -4.83 -13.33 1.26
N VAL A 365 -3.84 -12.47 1.01
CA VAL A 365 -3.03 -11.82 2.05
C VAL A 365 -3.10 -10.32 1.85
N HIS A 366 -3.59 -9.60 2.85
CA HIS A 366 -3.93 -8.18 2.73
C HIS A 366 -3.28 -7.33 3.83
N ALA A 367 -2.93 -6.10 3.47
CA ALA A 367 -2.35 -5.13 4.38
C ALA A 367 -3.42 -4.45 5.26
N ALA A 368 -3.19 -4.39 6.58
CA ALA A 368 -4.19 -3.85 7.52
C ALA A 368 -4.53 -2.36 7.34
N GLY A 369 -3.66 -1.60 6.66
CA GLY A 369 -3.75 -0.15 6.51
C GLY A 369 -2.81 0.62 7.44
N ASN A 370 -2.61 1.91 7.17
CA ASN A 370 -1.53 2.73 7.75
C ASN A 370 -2.04 3.99 8.49
N ASN A 371 -3.26 3.93 9.04
CA ASN A 371 -3.96 5.09 9.61
C ASN A 371 -3.99 5.07 11.14
N SER A 372 -3.30 4.13 11.80
CA SER A 372 -3.35 3.93 13.26
C SER A 372 -4.76 3.64 13.80
N GLN A 373 -5.62 3.06 12.96
CA GLN A 373 -7.02 2.82 13.26
C GLN A 373 -7.26 1.40 13.77
N ASP A 374 -8.29 1.27 14.59
CA ASP A 374 -8.82 -0.02 15.01
C ASP A 374 -9.82 -0.52 13.96
N ASN A 375 -9.43 -1.53 13.19
CA ASN A 375 -10.23 -2.17 12.14
C ASN A 375 -11.46 -2.89 12.71
N ASP A 376 -11.54 -3.13 14.02
CA ASP A 376 -12.77 -3.62 14.67
C ASP A 376 -13.85 -2.52 14.74
N ILE A 377 -13.47 -1.25 14.57
CA ILE A 377 -14.35 -0.06 14.65
C ILE A 377 -14.45 0.67 13.31
N THR A 378 -13.30 0.89 12.65
CA THR A 378 -13.18 1.59 11.37
C THR A 378 -12.61 0.62 10.34
N PRO A 379 -13.45 -0.03 9.52
CA PRO A 379 -12.98 -1.05 8.60
C PRO A 379 -12.03 -0.49 7.53
N ASN A 380 -11.04 -1.32 7.17
CA ASN A 380 -10.23 -1.17 5.96
C ASN A 380 -10.81 -2.08 4.88
N TYR A 381 -10.81 -1.66 3.61
CA TYR A 381 -11.31 -2.44 2.48
C TYR A 381 -10.22 -2.63 1.41
N PRO A 382 -10.24 -3.76 0.67
CA PRO A 382 -11.12 -4.92 0.86
C PRO A 382 -10.91 -5.61 2.21
N ASN A 383 -11.87 -6.44 2.63
CA ASN A 383 -11.77 -7.24 3.86
C ASN A 383 -12.55 -8.54 3.75
N ASP A 384 -12.26 -9.44 4.68
CA ASP A 384 -12.78 -10.80 4.74
C ASP A 384 -14.24 -10.92 5.21
N SER A 385 -14.86 -9.84 5.70
CA SER A 385 -16.27 -9.85 6.11
C SER A 385 -17.19 -10.07 4.91
N LEU A 386 -17.89 -11.21 4.86
CA LEU A 386 -18.83 -11.57 3.79
C LEU A 386 -20.26 -11.08 4.04
N GLY A 387 -20.47 -10.30 5.10
CA GLY A 387 -21.81 -9.92 5.58
C GLY A 387 -22.44 -10.98 6.49
N GLY A 388 -23.49 -10.60 7.23
CA GLY A 388 -24.22 -11.53 8.12
C GLY A 388 -23.38 -12.14 9.26
N GLY A 389 -22.22 -11.58 9.58
CA GLY A 389 -21.28 -12.14 10.57
C GLY A 389 -20.39 -13.28 10.03
N MET A 390 -20.39 -13.51 8.71
CA MET A 390 -19.52 -14.49 8.05
C MET A 390 -18.18 -13.85 7.66
N PHE A 391 -17.12 -14.64 7.71
CA PHE A 391 -15.75 -14.24 7.35
C PHE A 391 -15.12 -15.29 6.42
N ALA A 392 -14.27 -14.83 5.51
CA ALA A 392 -13.54 -15.69 4.60
C ALA A 392 -12.41 -16.45 5.32
N ASP A 393 -12.35 -17.78 5.16
CA ASP A 393 -11.34 -18.63 5.83
C ASP A 393 -10.05 -18.80 5.02
N ASN A 394 -9.97 -18.17 3.84
CA ASN A 394 -8.79 -18.09 2.98
C ASN A 394 -8.16 -16.68 2.95
N TRP A 395 -8.36 -15.86 4.00
CA TRP A 395 -7.84 -14.49 4.09
C TRP A 395 -6.89 -14.32 5.27
N ILE A 396 -5.77 -13.60 5.11
CA ILE A 396 -4.90 -13.19 6.22
C ILE A 396 -4.75 -11.67 6.20
N GLU A 397 -5.24 -10.99 7.24
CA GLU A 397 -5.04 -9.56 7.43
C GLU A 397 -3.76 -9.29 8.26
N VAL A 398 -2.86 -8.45 7.74
CA VAL A 398 -1.49 -8.31 8.25
C VAL A 398 -1.20 -6.90 8.77
N GLY A 399 -0.99 -6.79 10.09
CA GLY A 399 -0.46 -5.59 10.75
C GLY A 399 1.07 -5.45 10.64
N ALA A 400 1.59 -4.24 10.84
CA ALA A 400 3.01 -3.93 10.66
C ALA A 400 3.79 -3.84 11.98
N SER A 401 4.98 -4.44 11.98
CA SER A 401 5.90 -4.43 13.10
C SER A 401 7.28 -3.86 12.77
N ARG A 402 8.09 -3.59 13.80
CA ARG A 402 9.50 -3.17 13.72
C ARG A 402 10.41 -3.93 14.67
N GLN A 403 11.73 -3.76 14.56
CA GLN A 403 12.73 -4.54 15.31
C GLN A 403 12.54 -4.59 16.84
N PRO A 404 12.36 -3.48 17.59
CA PRO A 404 12.47 -3.55 19.05
C PRO A 404 11.17 -4.02 19.71
N LYS A 405 11.23 -5.08 20.51
CA LYS A 405 10.06 -5.69 21.18
C LYS A 405 9.17 -4.70 21.94
N LYS A 406 9.75 -3.71 22.63
CA LYS A 406 8.99 -2.71 23.42
C LYS A 406 8.17 -1.73 22.56
N LYS A 407 8.53 -1.60 21.30
CA LYS A 407 7.83 -0.74 20.34
C LYS A 407 7.46 -1.53 19.09
N LEU A 408 7.13 -2.81 19.27
CA LEU A 408 7.02 -3.76 18.17
C LEU A 408 5.98 -3.34 17.14
N ALA A 409 4.77 -2.97 17.57
CA ALA A 409 3.79 -2.37 16.67
C ALA A 409 4.29 -1.00 16.18
N THR A 410 4.22 -0.77 14.88
CA THR A 410 4.56 0.52 14.29
C THR A 410 3.52 1.56 14.71
N ASP A 411 3.89 2.84 14.67
CA ASP A 411 2.96 3.91 15.03
C ASP A 411 1.87 4.10 13.97
N PHE A 412 2.10 3.71 12.73
CA PHE A 412 1.15 3.85 11.63
C PHE A 412 0.19 2.65 11.45
N SER A 413 0.56 1.44 11.89
CA SER A 413 -0.23 0.23 11.59
C SER A 413 -1.67 0.38 12.08
N ASN A 414 -2.62 0.06 11.21
CA ASN A 414 -3.94 -0.34 11.70
C ASN A 414 -3.81 -1.66 12.48
N TYR A 415 -4.78 -1.91 13.35
CA TYR A 415 -4.82 -3.03 14.27
C TYR A 415 -6.27 -3.45 14.50
N GLY A 416 -6.51 -4.59 15.11
CA GLY A 416 -7.85 -5.05 15.45
C GLY A 416 -7.76 -6.40 16.14
N SER A 417 -8.43 -6.56 17.28
CA SER A 417 -8.41 -7.82 18.01
C SER A 417 -9.17 -8.94 17.31
N HIS A 418 -10.02 -8.59 16.31
CA HIS A 418 -10.80 -9.54 15.53
C HIS A 418 -10.49 -9.44 14.04
N ASN A 419 -10.32 -8.23 13.50
CA ASN A 419 -10.14 -8.00 12.07
C ASN A 419 -8.68 -7.86 11.63
N VAL A 420 -7.69 -8.14 12.49
CA VAL A 420 -6.28 -8.29 12.10
C VAL A 420 -5.76 -9.63 12.62
N ASP A 421 -5.32 -10.52 11.74
CA ASP A 421 -4.95 -11.89 12.14
C ASP A 421 -3.58 -11.94 12.82
N VAL A 422 -2.58 -11.37 12.15
CA VAL A 422 -1.16 -11.47 12.54
C VAL A 422 -0.43 -10.15 12.29
N PHE A 423 0.73 -10.00 12.94
CA PHE A 423 1.69 -8.96 12.58
C PHE A 423 2.88 -9.55 11.83
N ALA A 424 3.47 -8.77 10.93
CA ALA A 424 4.73 -9.07 10.27
C ALA A 424 5.63 -7.82 10.17
N PRO A 425 6.96 -7.99 9.99
CA PRO A 425 7.88 -6.88 9.77
C PRO A 425 7.45 -5.95 8.62
N GLY A 426 7.20 -4.67 8.92
CA GLY A 426 6.70 -3.69 7.95
C GLY A 426 7.35 -2.31 8.05
N GLN A 427 8.30 -2.09 8.96
CA GLN A 427 9.06 -0.84 9.04
C GLN A 427 10.53 -1.07 8.69
N SER A 428 11.05 -0.20 7.82
CA SER A 428 12.42 -0.21 7.32
C SER A 428 12.72 -1.56 6.66
N ILE A 429 11.88 -1.92 5.70
CA ILE A 429 12.04 -3.11 4.87
C ILE A 429 12.76 -2.72 3.59
N TYR A 430 13.96 -3.25 3.41
CA TYR A 430 14.74 -3.07 2.20
C TYR A 430 14.21 -3.99 1.11
N SER A 431 13.99 -3.47 -0.10
CA SER A 431 13.59 -4.27 -1.27
C SER A 431 13.89 -3.55 -2.58
N THR A 432 13.58 -4.21 -3.68
CA THR A 432 13.72 -3.75 -5.08
C THR A 432 12.84 -2.53 -5.37
N ILE A 433 13.30 -1.62 -6.23
CA ILE A 433 12.49 -0.56 -6.85
C ILE A 433 12.90 -0.46 -8.33
N PRO A 434 12.10 0.19 -9.19
CA PRO A 434 12.40 0.31 -10.62
C PRO A 434 13.78 0.90 -10.90
N ASN A 435 14.26 0.67 -12.12
CA ASN A 435 15.58 1.15 -12.58
C ASN A 435 16.75 0.51 -11.83
N ASN A 436 16.67 -0.80 -11.56
CA ASN A 436 17.69 -1.59 -10.85
C ASN A 436 18.00 -1.07 -9.43
N GLY A 437 17.06 -0.36 -8.82
CA GLY A 437 17.25 0.32 -7.56
C GLY A 437 16.80 -0.51 -6.36
N TYR A 438 17.13 -0.03 -5.17
CA TYR A 438 16.66 -0.62 -3.92
C TYR A 438 16.39 0.48 -2.89
N ALA A 439 15.32 0.33 -2.12
CA ALA A 439 14.93 1.31 -1.11
C ALA A 439 14.35 0.66 0.15
N TYR A 440 14.34 1.44 1.23
CA TYR A 440 13.63 1.08 2.46
C TYR A 440 12.26 1.71 2.43
N PHE A 441 11.20 0.91 2.51
CA PHE A 441 9.83 1.38 2.69
C PHE A 441 9.27 0.95 4.04
N ASP A 442 8.23 1.69 4.47
CA ASP A 442 7.50 1.51 5.70
C ASP A 442 6.01 1.36 5.35
N GLY A 443 5.34 0.34 5.90
CA GLY A 443 3.91 0.13 5.70
C GLY A 443 3.46 -1.28 6.06
N THR A 444 2.16 -1.45 6.33
CA THR A 444 1.50 -2.76 6.27
C THR A 444 1.62 -3.39 4.88
N SER A 445 1.75 -2.55 3.85
CA SER A 445 2.11 -2.93 2.48
C SER A 445 3.44 -3.67 2.34
N MET A 446 4.38 -3.50 3.29
CA MET A 446 5.62 -4.28 3.36
C MET A 446 5.46 -5.50 4.28
N ALA A 447 4.55 -5.46 5.26
CA ALA A 447 4.28 -6.58 6.14
C ALA A 447 3.52 -7.72 5.44
N SER A 448 2.52 -7.38 4.61
CA SER A 448 1.74 -8.38 3.86
C SER A 448 2.60 -9.23 2.91
N PRO A 449 3.57 -8.70 2.12
CA PRO A 449 4.43 -9.55 1.29
C PRO A 449 5.41 -10.39 2.09
N VAL A 450 5.81 -9.98 3.30
CA VAL A 450 6.59 -10.88 4.19
C VAL A 450 5.72 -12.08 4.59
N CYS A 451 4.43 -11.85 4.89
CA CYS A 451 3.49 -12.93 5.19
C CYS A 451 3.19 -13.80 3.96
N ALA A 452 2.93 -13.21 2.79
CA ALA A 452 2.68 -13.93 1.54
C ALA A 452 3.90 -14.77 1.11
N GLY A 453 5.11 -14.22 1.23
CA GLY A 453 6.34 -14.96 0.99
C GLY A 453 6.53 -16.11 1.99
N MET A 454 6.19 -15.91 3.27
CA MET A 454 6.24 -16.99 4.26
C MET A 454 5.22 -18.09 3.94
N ALA A 455 4.01 -17.71 3.51
CA ALA A 455 2.99 -18.64 3.03
C ALA A 455 3.48 -19.46 1.82
N ALA A 456 4.09 -18.81 0.82
CA ALA A 456 4.68 -19.49 -0.34
C ALA A 456 5.82 -20.44 0.07
N PHE A 457 6.69 -20.00 0.98
CA PHE A 457 7.81 -20.79 1.49
C PHE A 457 7.35 -22.09 2.18
N ILE A 458 6.31 -22.04 3.02
CA ILE A 458 5.76 -23.24 3.67
C ILE A 458 4.94 -24.09 2.70
N TRP A 459 4.10 -23.48 1.86
CA TRP A 459 3.17 -24.21 0.99
C TRP A 459 3.91 -24.93 -0.14
N SER A 460 4.97 -24.33 -0.69
CA SER A 460 5.83 -24.98 -1.69
C SER A 460 6.35 -26.34 -1.22
N ARG A 461 6.69 -26.47 0.06
CA ARG A 461 7.21 -27.72 0.67
C ARG A 461 6.13 -28.63 1.22
N ASN A 462 4.89 -28.16 1.26
CA ASN A 462 3.74 -28.88 1.81
C ASN A 462 2.54 -28.78 0.85
N PRO A 463 2.66 -29.26 -0.40
CA PRO A 463 1.73 -28.91 -1.48
C PRO A 463 0.33 -29.53 -1.37
N SER A 464 0.10 -30.44 -0.43
CA SER A 464 -1.23 -31.01 -0.15
C SER A 464 -2.07 -30.16 0.81
N MET A 465 -1.49 -29.12 1.41
CA MET A 465 -2.23 -28.18 2.26
C MET A 465 -3.24 -27.38 1.44
N THR A 466 -4.37 -27.06 2.06
CA THR A 466 -5.33 -26.08 1.57
C THR A 466 -4.92 -24.66 1.97
N ALA A 467 -5.52 -23.63 1.35
CA ALA A 467 -5.34 -22.24 1.77
C ALA A 467 -5.65 -22.04 3.27
N LYS A 468 -6.71 -22.70 3.75
CA LYS A 468 -7.12 -22.69 5.16
C LYS A 468 -6.07 -23.31 6.07
N ASP A 469 -5.47 -24.44 5.68
CA ASP A 469 -4.40 -25.07 6.47
C ASP A 469 -3.19 -24.14 6.57
N VAL A 470 -2.84 -23.45 5.48
CA VAL A 470 -1.74 -22.47 5.46
C VAL A 470 -2.03 -21.31 6.40
N LYS A 471 -3.23 -20.73 6.34
CA LYS A 471 -3.68 -19.71 7.31
C LYS A 471 -3.54 -20.20 8.75
N MET A 472 -4.10 -21.36 9.06
CA MET A 472 -4.05 -21.94 10.41
C MET A 472 -2.63 -22.16 10.91
N VAL A 473 -1.73 -22.67 10.05
CA VAL A 473 -0.33 -22.88 10.41
C VAL A 473 0.36 -21.55 10.71
N ILE A 474 0.12 -20.51 9.92
CA ILE A 474 0.70 -19.17 10.13
C ILE A 474 0.23 -18.60 11.47
N GLU A 475 -1.07 -18.64 11.73
CA GLU A 475 -1.67 -18.11 12.95
C GLU A 475 -1.22 -18.87 14.21
N ALA A 476 -1.21 -20.21 14.16
CA ALA A 476 -0.87 -21.04 15.30
C ALA A 476 0.64 -21.04 15.63
N SER A 477 1.48 -20.65 14.67
CA SER A 477 2.94 -20.70 14.82
C SER A 477 3.59 -19.37 15.24
N VAL A 478 2.79 -18.31 15.45
CA VAL A 478 3.31 -16.97 15.79
C VAL A 478 4.26 -16.98 16.99
N THR A 479 5.18 -16.02 16.99
CA THR A 479 5.91 -15.60 18.19
C THR A 479 5.00 -14.73 19.04
N LEU A 480 4.41 -15.30 20.08
CA LEU A 480 3.55 -14.58 21.02
C LEU A 480 4.29 -13.42 21.71
N VAL A 481 3.58 -12.30 21.88
CA VAL A 481 4.11 -11.07 22.48
C VAL A 481 3.35 -10.78 23.77
N GLU A 482 3.81 -11.37 24.87
CA GLU A 482 3.18 -11.23 26.19
C GLU A 482 3.37 -9.83 26.82
N SER A 483 4.34 -9.06 26.33
CA SER A 483 4.64 -7.73 26.87
C SER A 483 3.72 -6.66 26.27
N LYS A 484 3.35 -5.67 27.09
CA LYS A 484 2.66 -4.48 26.58
C LYS A 484 3.51 -3.69 25.58
N VAL A 485 2.87 -3.24 24.51
CA VAL A 485 3.45 -2.37 23.47
C VAL A 485 2.72 -1.03 23.44
N ILE A 486 3.30 -0.04 22.75
CA ILE A 486 2.62 1.23 22.52
C ILE A 486 1.50 1.00 21.49
N LEU A 487 0.29 1.47 21.80
CA LEU A 487 -0.84 1.46 20.86
C LEU A 487 -0.47 2.29 19.62
N PRO A 488 -0.70 1.81 18.38
CA PRO A 488 -0.51 2.62 17.18
C PRO A 488 -1.21 3.98 17.29
N GLY A 489 -0.57 5.04 16.74
CA GLY A 489 -1.02 6.43 16.87
C GLY A 489 -0.86 7.07 18.26
N SER A 490 -0.52 6.28 19.30
CA SER A 490 -0.32 6.81 20.66
C SER A 490 1.15 7.07 20.98
N LYS A 491 1.41 8.09 21.81
CA LYS A 491 2.76 8.36 22.33
C LYS A 491 3.08 7.62 23.64
N LYS A 492 2.04 7.23 24.39
CA LYS A 492 2.20 6.74 25.78
C LYS A 492 1.27 5.59 26.14
N ASN A 493 0.12 5.45 25.47
CA ASN A 493 -0.84 4.41 25.83
C ASN A 493 -0.23 3.04 25.51
N LYS A 494 -0.32 2.11 26.47
CA LYS A 494 0.25 0.77 26.36
C LYS A 494 -0.82 -0.29 26.48
N VAL A 495 -0.86 -1.18 25.50
CA VAL A 495 -1.86 -2.26 25.41
C VAL A 495 -1.18 -3.62 25.27
N GLY A 496 -1.91 -4.69 25.57
CA GLY A 496 -1.43 -6.05 25.28
C GLY A 496 -1.40 -6.28 23.77
N PHE A 497 -0.43 -7.04 23.26
CA PHE A 497 -0.35 -7.28 21.81
C PHE A 497 -1.57 -8.05 21.27
N SER A 498 -2.21 -8.86 22.12
CA SER A 498 -3.48 -9.54 21.82
C SER A 498 -4.68 -8.61 21.63
N SER A 499 -4.55 -7.32 21.94
CA SER A 499 -5.58 -6.32 21.58
C SER A 499 -5.33 -5.69 20.20
N LEU A 500 -4.19 -6.00 19.56
CA LEU A 500 -3.83 -5.47 18.25
C LEU A 500 -4.07 -6.46 17.11
N SER A 501 -4.14 -7.75 17.42
CA SER A 501 -4.37 -8.84 16.46
C SER A 501 -5.01 -10.03 17.16
N ASN A 502 -5.77 -10.83 16.42
CA ASN A 502 -6.42 -12.07 16.84
C ASN A 502 -5.42 -13.04 17.49
N THR A 503 -4.26 -13.25 16.86
CA THR A 503 -3.24 -14.16 17.38
C THR A 503 -2.38 -13.57 18.50
N GLY A 504 -2.35 -12.24 18.64
CA GLY A 504 -1.49 -11.56 19.61
C GLY A 504 0.02 -11.81 19.37
N GLY A 505 0.43 -12.08 18.13
CA GLY A 505 1.81 -12.44 17.82
C GLY A 505 2.34 -11.97 16.47
N LEU A 506 3.65 -12.16 16.30
CA LEU A 506 4.38 -11.92 15.05
C LEU A 506 4.56 -13.26 14.31
N ILE A 507 4.40 -13.30 12.99
CA ILE A 507 4.64 -14.51 12.19
C ILE A 507 6.04 -15.10 12.41
N ASN A 508 6.18 -16.42 12.28
CA ASN A 508 7.44 -17.14 12.53
C ASN A 508 7.63 -18.32 11.56
N ALA A 509 8.56 -18.17 10.60
CA ALA A 509 8.79 -19.12 9.52
C ALA A 509 9.32 -20.47 10.01
N GLU A 510 10.23 -20.49 10.98
CA GLU A 510 10.79 -21.73 11.55
C GLU A 510 9.70 -22.58 12.21
N ARG A 511 8.84 -21.94 13.02
CA ARG A 511 7.72 -22.62 13.68
C ARG A 511 6.66 -23.07 12.67
N ALA A 512 6.32 -22.21 11.71
CA ALA A 512 5.33 -22.51 10.67
C ALA A 512 5.76 -23.73 9.84
N LEU A 513 7.00 -23.75 9.36
CA LEU A 513 7.52 -24.86 8.55
C LEU A 513 7.53 -26.19 9.32
N ASN A 514 7.96 -26.16 10.58
CA ASN A 514 7.96 -27.35 11.43
C ASN A 514 6.53 -27.86 11.68
N MET A 515 5.58 -26.97 11.92
CA MET A 515 4.17 -27.33 12.13
C MET A 515 3.53 -27.89 10.85
N ALA A 516 3.77 -27.27 9.69
CA ALA A 516 3.29 -27.77 8.40
C ALA A 516 3.80 -29.20 8.12
N THR A 517 5.08 -29.44 8.37
CA THR A 517 5.71 -30.76 8.15
C THR A 517 5.09 -31.86 9.02
N ILE A 518 4.72 -31.55 10.27
CA ILE A 518 4.09 -32.52 11.17
C ILE A 518 2.67 -32.89 10.71
N LEU A 519 1.91 -31.92 10.18
CA LEU A 519 0.55 -32.14 9.70
C LEU A 519 0.49 -33.12 8.52
N LEU A 520 1.57 -33.22 7.73
CA LEU A 520 1.69 -34.15 6.60
C LEU A 520 2.14 -35.57 6.97
N MET A 521 2.57 -35.81 8.21
CA MET A 521 3.00 -37.14 8.68
C MET A 521 1.83 -37.98 9.22
N LYS A 522 0.60 -37.48 9.15
CA LYS A 522 -0.64 -38.20 9.47
C LYS A 522 -1.42 -38.45 8.19
#